data_AF-A0A351A3H7-F1
#
_entry.id   AF-A0A351A3H7-F1
#
_cell.length_a   1.000
_cell.length_b   1.000
_cell.length_c   1.000
_cell.angle_alpha   90.00
_cell.angle_beta   90.00
_cell.angle_gamma   90.00
#
_symmetry.space_group_name_H-M   'P 1'
#
loop_
_entity.id
_entity.type
_entity.pdbx_description
1 polymer ?
#
loop_
_entity_poly.entity_id
_entity_poly.type
_entity_poly.pdbx_seq_one_letter_code
_entity_poly.pdbx_strand_id
1 'polypeptide(L)' 'MKHICVHGQPSRTTVVLTRNDFPPIPLRDMDWSAVTDDYEPGAPIGNGATELEAINDLLDQLEEDA' A
#
# COMPACT_ATOMS: atom_id res chain seq x y z
N MET A 1 -2.58 -11.11 -4.73
CA MET A 1 -2.15 -9.73 -5.05
C MET A 1 -3.24 -9.12 -5.91
N LYS A 2 -3.89 -8.06 -5.43
CA LYS A 2 -4.89 -7.32 -6.23
C LYS A 2 -4.27 -6.01 -6.71
N HIS A 3 -4.78 -5.51 -7.83
CA HIS A 3 -4.36 -4.25 -8.44
C HIS A 3 -5.50 -3.24 -8.28
N ILE A 4 -5.19 -2.08 -7.72
CA ILE A 4 -6.12 -0.96 -7.58
C ILE A 4 -5.48 0.25 -8.26
N CYS A 5 -6.13 0.81 -9.27
CA CYS A 5 -5.67 2.03 -9.90
C CYS A 5 -6.05 3.22 -9.01
N VAL A 6 -5.07 4.02 -8.60
CA VAL A 6 -5.28 5.30 -7.90
C VAL A 6 -4.87 6.45 -8.84
N HIS A 7 -5.73 7.46 -8.93
CA HIS A 7 -5.50 8.62 -9.78
C HIS A 7 -4.84 9.74 -8.96
N GLY A 8 -3.50 9.69 -8.85
CA GLY A 8 -2.68 10.79 -8.32
C GLY A 8 -2.07 11.59 -9.46
N GLN A 9 -2.42 12.87 -9.59
CA GLN A 9 -2.06 13.80 -10.68
C GLN A 9 -2.43 13.35 -12.11
N PRO A 10 -2.81 14.28 -13.02
CA PRO A 10 -3.38 13.93 -14.33
C PRO A 10 -2.43 13.23 -15.32
N SER A 11 -1.19 12.91 -14.94
CA SER A 11 -0.15 12.38 -15.83
C SER A 11 0.35 10.96 -15.53
N ARG A 12 0.04 10.36 -14.37
CA ARG A 12 0.49 8.99 -14.04
C ARG A 12 -0.59 8.24 -13.28
N THR A 13 -1.14 7.19 -13.89
CA THR A 13 -1.98 6.23 -13.17
C THR A 13 -1.04 5.36 -12.35
N THR A 14 -0.95 5.58 -11.03
CA THR A 14 -0.21 4.70 -10.13
C THR A 14 -1.08 3.49 -9.82
N VAL A 15 -0.53 2.29 -9.97
CA VAL A 15 -1.24 1.06 -9.60
C VAL A 15 -0.75 0.64 -8.23
N VAL A 16 -1.67 0.49 -7.29
CA VAL A 16 -1.37 -0.01 -5.95
C VAL A 16 -1.60 -1.52 -5.92
N LEU A 17 -0.58 -2.23 -5.45
CA LEU A 17 -0.55 -3.66 -5.23
C LEU A 17 -0.82 -3.93 -3.75
N THR A 18 -1.90 -4.65 -3.46
CA THR A 18 -2.22 -5.07 -2.10
C THR A 18 -1.98 -6.56 -1.89
N ARG A 19 -1.49 -6.89 -0.70
CA ARG A 19 -1.28 -8.26 -0.27
C ARG A 19 -1.79 -8.40 1.16
N ASN A 20 -2.50 -9.51 1.39
CA ASN A 20 -2.74 -9.95 2.75
C ASN A 20 -1.67 -10.98 3.11
N ASP A 21 -0.74 -10.55 3.95
CA ASP A 21 0.28 -11.38 4.54
C ASP A 21 -0.22 -11.88 5.88
N PHE A 22 -0.38 -13.21 6.00
CA PHE A 22 -0.77 -13.88 7.23
C PHE A 22 0.44 -14.59 7.88
N PRO A 23 1.42 -13.85 8.43
CA PRO A 23 2.52 -14.48 9.14
C PRO A 23 1.98 -15.22 10.38
N PRO A 24 2.61 -16.34 10.78
CA PRO A 24 2.22 -17.08 11.98
C PRO A 24 2.71 -16.35 13.24
N ILE A 25 2.20 -15.14 13.47
CA ILE A 25 2.50 -14.30 14.62
C ILE A 25 1.26 -14.18 15.53
N PRO A 26 1.44 -14.01 16.85
CA PRO A 26 0.32 -13.93 17.78
C PRO A 26 -0.59 -12.70 17.60
N LEU A 27 -0.05 -11.59 17.10
CA LEU A 27 -0.76 -10.33 16.88
C LEU A 27 -1.09 -10.17 15.40
N ARG A 28 -2.38 -10.08 15.06
CA ARG A 28 -2.89 -10.16 13.67
C ARG A 28 -3.56 -8.87 13.21
N ASP A 29 -3.09 -7.73 13.72
CA ASP A 29 -3.78 -6.46 13.57
C ASP A 29 -3.28 -5.65 12.36
N MET A 30 -2.29 -6.16 11.61
CA MET A 30 -1.73 -5.50 10.42
C MET A 30 -1.36 -6.53 9.34
N ASP A 31 -2.29 -7.42 9.02
CA ASP A 31 -2.10 -8.49 8.03
C ASP A 31 -2.17 -7.96 6.57
N TRP A 32 -2.43 -6.66 6.32
CA TRP A 32 -2.44 -6.08 4.98
C TRP A 32 -1.27 -5.14 4.71
N SER A 33 -0.69 -5.29 3.52
CA SER A 33 0.33 -4.40 2.98
C SER A 33 -0.10 -3.85 1.61
N ALA A 34 0.30 -2.61 1.31
CA ALA A 34 0.10 -1.93 0.04
C ALA A 34 1.41 -1.31 -0.45
N VAL A 35 1.72 -1.49 -1.73
CA VAL A 35 2.89 -0.90 -2.41
C VAL A 35 2.51 -0.37 -3.78
N THR A 36 3.30 0.52 -4.36
CA THR A 36 3.11 0.92 -5.76
C THR A 36 3.60 -0.17 -6.72
N ASP A 37 3.16 -0.14 -7.96
CA ASP A 37 3.57 -1.08 -9.01
C ASP A 37 5.03 -0.92 -9.44
N ASP A 38 5.58 0.28 -9.21
CA ASP A 38 6.99 0.63 -9.40
C ASP A 38 7.79 0.57 -8.09
N TYR A 39 7.35 -0.23 -7.10
CA TYR A 39 8.03 -0.37 -5.83
C TYR A 39 9.53 -0.71 -6.01
N GLU A 40 10.38 0.14 -5.44
CA GLU A 40 11.83 -0.05 -5.33
C GLU A 40 12.23 -0.18 -3.85
N PRO A 41 13.33 -0.88 -3.51
CA PRO A 41 13.82 -0.93 -2.14
C PRO A 41 14.07 0.47 -1.56
N GLY A 42 13.29 0.84 -0.55
CA GLY A 42 13.29 2.18 0.05
C GLY A 42 12.07 3.03 -0.29
N ALA A 43 11.22 2.59 -1.20
CA ALA A 43 9.90 3.17 -1.44
C ALA A 43 8.95 2.90 -0.24
N PRO A 44 7.95 3.77 -0.02
CA PRO A 44 6.99 3.61 1.07
C PRO A 44 6.17 2.33 0.92
N ILE A 45 5.74 1.81 2.08
CA ILE A 45 4.88 0.63 2.18
C ILE A 45 3.77 0.99 3.14
N GLY A 46 2.54 0.92 2.66
CA GLY A 46 1.36 1.09 3.50
C GLY A 46 1.02 -0.19 4.26
N ASN A 47 0.68 -0.09 5.53
CA ASN A 47 0.30 -1.23 6.38
C ASN A 47 -1.06 -0.97 7.05
N GLY A 48 -1.88 -2.02 7.20
CA GLY A 48 -3.20 -1.86 7.82
C GLY A 48 -3.86 -3.16 8.28
N ALA A 49 -4.87 -3.05 9.14
CA ALA A 49 -5.72 -4.18 9.54
C ALA A 49 -6.65 -4.62 8.40
N THR A 50 -6.94 -3.70 7.48
CA THR A 50 -7.74 -3.90 6.27
C THR A 50 -6.98 -3.47 5.01
N GLU A 51 -7.42 -3.98 3.85
CA GLU A 51 -6.90 -3.61 2.53
C GLU A 51 -6.97 -2.09 2.31
N LEU A 52 -8.05 -1.44 2.75
CA LEU A 52 -8.24 0.00 2.60
C LEU A 52 -7.30 0.81 3.50
N GLU A 53 -7.10 0.39 4.74
CA GLU A 53 -6.18 1.07 5.66
C GLU A 53 -4.75 1.01 5.15
N ALA A 54 -4.32 -0.13 4.60
CA ALA A 54 -2.99 -0.24 3.99
C ALA A 54 -2.83 0.69 2.78
N ILE A 55 -3.85 0.83 1.94
CA ILE A 55 -3.81 1.76 0.80
C ILE A 55 -3.74 3.21 1.28
N ASN A 56 -4.56 3.59 2.27
CA ASN A 56 -4.57 4.95 2.80
C ASN A 56 -3.23 5.30 3.44
N ASP A 57 -2.66 4.40 4.23
CA ASP A 57 -1.32 4.59 4.83
C ASP A 57 -0.24 4.79 3.76
N LEU A 58 -0.31 4.05 2.64
CA LEU A 58 0.59 4.26 1.50
C LEU A 58 0.37 5.63 0.83
N LEU A 59 -0.89 6.03 0.63
CA LEU A 59 -1.22 7.32 0.00
C LEU A 59 -0.79 8.50 0.87
N ASP A 60 -1.01 8.43 2.18
CA ASP A 60 -0.58 9.44 3.14
C ASP A 60 0.94 9.60 3.10
N GLN A 61 1.70 8.49 3.09
CA GLN A 61 3.16 8.52 2.94
C GLN A 61 3.61 9.17 1.62
N LEU A 62 2.93 8.86 0.51
CA LEU A 62 3.23 9.43 -0.81
C LEU A 62 2.88 10.92 -0.91
N GLU A 63 1.85 11.39 -0.20
CA GLU A 63 1.49 12.80 -0.12
C GLU A 63 2.46 13.60 0.77
N GLU A 64 2.99 13.00 1.84
CA GLU A 64 4.00 13.63 2.70
C GLU A 64 5.37 13.78 2.01
N ASP A 65 5.72 12.87 1.09
CA ASP A 65 6.99 12.90 0.34
C ASP A 65 6.96 13.78 -0.94
N ALA A 66 5.82 14.40 -1.28
CA ALA A 66 5.61 15.21 -2.51
C ALA A 66 5.88 16.72 -2.35
#